data_AF-A0A554XQP6-F1
#
_entry.id   AF-A0A554XQP6-F1
#
_cell.length_a   1.000
_cell.length_b   1.000
_cell.length_c   1.000
_cell.angle_alpha   90.00
_cell.angle_beta   90.00
_cell.angle_gamma   90.00
#
_symmetry.space_group_name_H-M   'P 1'
#
loop_
_entity.id
_entity.type
_entity.pdbx_description
1 polymer ?
#
loop_
_entity_poly.entity_id
_entity_poly.type
_entity_poly.pdbx_seq_one_letter_code
_entity_poly.pdbx_strand_id
1 'polypeptide(L)'
;MADLELWKISGMHAFTSRGITTASHTQAYQQAYESYLQLKLGAAYKAPVALTRAQVKSDLADWQVAGMAGFWAGEQTPDTYSDAYRTAFETYQMLRNKK
;
A
#
# COMPACT_ATOMS: atom_id res chain seq x y z
N MET A 1 4.31 -1.86 1.90
CA MET A 1 5.52 -2.72 1.90
C MET A 1 5.23 -4.19 2.23
N ALA A 2 4.01 -4.60 2.61
CA ALA A 2 3.72 -6.00 2.98
C ALA A 2 3.75 -6.97 1.78
N ASP A 3 3.40 -6.52 0.58
CA ASP A 3 3.24 -7.39 -0.59
C ASP A 3 4.58 -7.95 -1.11
N LEU A 4 5.65 -7.14 -1.08
CA LEU A 4 7.01 -7.53 -1.49
C LEU A 4 7.63 -8.59 -0.58
N GLU A 5 7.37 -8.53 0.72
CA GLU A 5 7.86 -9.52 1.69
C GLU A 5 7.10 -10.84 1.57
N LEU A 6 5.77 -10.77 1.37
CA LEU A 6 4.96 -11.97 1.13
C LEU A 6 5.35 -12.69 -0.17
N TRP A 7 5.73 -11.93 -1.19
CA TRP A 7 6.21 -12.46 -2.46
C TRP A 7 7.59 -13.12 -2.36
N LYS A 8 8.46 -12.66 -1.44
CA LYS A 8 9.70 -13.36 -1.10
C LYS A 8 9.43 -14.65 -0.31
N ILE A 9 8.56 -14.57 0.70
CA ILE A 9 8.23 -15.70 1.59
C ILE A 9 7.53 -16.83 0.82
N SER A 10 6.74 -16.53 -0.20
CA SER A 10 6.07 -17.52 -1.06
C SER A 10 7.00 -18.20 -2.08
N GLY A 11 8.29 -17.83 -2.12
CA GLY A 11 9.24 -18.37 -3.08
C GLY A 11 9.10 -17.82 -4.50
N MET A 12 8.20 -16.85 -4.73
CA MET A 12 7.98 -16.28 -6.06
C MET A 12 9.22 -15.50 -6.58
N HIS A 13 10.08 -15.01 -5.69
CA HIS A 13 11.36 -14.38 -6.05
C HIS A 13 12.29 -15.30 -6.88
N ALA A 14 12.17 -16.62 -6.76
CA ALA A 14 12.97 -17.57 -7.54
C ALA A 14 12.65 -17.52 -9.05
N PHE A 15 11.51 -16.96 -9.44
CA PHE A 15 11.05 -16.89 -10.84
C PHE A 15 11.35 -15.56 -11.54
N THR A 16 11.98 -14.61 -10.86
CA THR A 16 12.29 -13.27 -11.40
C THR A 16 13.76 -13.01 -11.69
N SER A 17 14.66 -13.87 -11.21
CA SER A 17 16.08 -13.75 -11.52
C SER A 17 16.39 -14.41 -12.86
N ARG A 18 16.43 -13.58 -13.92
CA ARG A 18 16.79 -13.86 -15.32
C ARG A 18 15.65 -14.34 -16.22
N GLY A 19 14.91 -13.37 -16.79
CA GLY A 19 14.42 -13.40 -18.18
C GLY A 19 13.86 -14.72 -18.72
N ILE A 20 13.00 -15.43 -17.99
CA ILE A 20 12.31 -16.62 -18.48
C ILE A 20 10.80 -16.34 -18.43
N THR A 21 10.24 -15.96 -19.57
CA THR A 21 8.79 -15.86 -19.81
C THR A 21 8.11 -17.24 -19.92
N THR A 22 8.80 -18.33 -19.55
CA THR A 22 8.37 -19.73 -19.68
C THR A 22 8.25 -20.47 -18.34
N ALA A 23 8.31 -19.78 -17.19
CA ALA A 23 8.21 -20.42 -15.88
C ALA A 23 6.81 -20.36 -15.23
N SER A 24 5.88 -19.62 -15.82
CA SER A 24 4.51 -19.38 -15.29
C SER A 24 3.57 -20.59 -15.37
N HIS A 25 3.94 -21.66 -16.08
CA HIS A 25 3.13 -22.88 -16.23
C HIS A 25 3.72 -24.11 -15.51
N THR A 26 4.81 -23.95 -14.77
CA THR A 26 5.40 -25.05 -14.00
C THR A 26 4.62 -25.28 -12.70
N GLN A 27 4.51 -26.53 -12.26
CA GLN A 27 3.83 -26.89 -11.01
C GLN A 27 4.39 -26.11 -9.80
N ALA A 28 5.70 -25.85 -9.80
CA ALA A 28 6.36 -25.07 -8.76
C ALA A 28 5.89 -23.60 -8.73
N TYR A 29 5.61 -22.99 -9.88
CA TYR A 29 5.04 -21.64 -9.95
C TYR A 29 3.60 -21.60 -9.44
N GLN A 30 2.79 -22.60 -9.81
CA GLN A 30 1.41 -22.71 -9.33
C GLN A 30 1.34 -22.86 -7.81
N GLN A 31 2.20 -23.72 -7.24
CA GLN A 31 2.28 -23.90 -5.78
C GLN A 31 2.75 -22.64 -5.05
N ALA A 32 3.75 -21.94 -5.59
CA ALA A 32 4.22 -20.67 -5.04
C ALA A 32 3.14 -19.57 -5.11
N TYR A 33 2.38 -19.53 -6.21
CA TYR A 33 1.29 -18.59 -6.39
C TYR A 33 0.09 -18.89 -5.48
N GLU A 34 -0.28 -20.17 -5.32
CA GLU A 34 -1.31 -20.59 -4.36
C GLU A 34 -0.91 -20.27 -2.91
N SER A 35 0.36 -20.47 -2.56
CA SER A 35 0.89 -20.10 -1.24
C SER A 35 0.85 -18.57 -1.03
N TYR A 36 1.21 -17.79 -2.05
CA TYR A 36 1.07 -16.33 -2.03
C TYR A 36 -0.41 -15.91 -1.85
N LEU A 37 -1.34 -16.54 -2.57
CA LEU A 37 -2.78 -16.28 -2.42
C LEU A 37 -3.28 -16.64 -1.02
N GLN A 38 -2.89 -17.77 -0.46
CA GLN A 38 -3.28 -18.16 0.91
C GLN A 38 -2.73 -17.19 1.96
N LEU A 39 -1.49 -16.74 1.82
CA LEU A 39 -0.89 -15.73 2.69
C LEU A 39 -1.58 -14.36 2.56
N LYS A 40 -2.01 -14.00 1.35
CA LYS A 40 -2.75 -12.77 1.04
C LYS A 40 -4.22 -12.82 1.48
N LEU A 41 -4.83 -14.00 1.48
CA LEU A 41 -6.25 -14.20 1.83
C LEU A 41 -6.44 -14.56 3.31
N GLY A 42 -5.39 -15.01 3.99
CA GLY A 42 -5.42 -15.25 5.43
C GLY A 42 -5.54 -13.96 6.22
N ALA A 43 -6.09 -14.06 7.44
CA ALA A 43 -6.25 -12.95 8.40
C ALA A 43 -4.95 -12.17 8.72
N ALA A 44 -3.79 -12.70 8.32
CA ALA A 44 -2.47 -12.09 8.44
C ALA A 44 -2.12 -11.09 7.32
N TYR A 45 -2.86 -11.04 6.21
CA TYR A 45 -2.82 -9.91 5.28
C TYR A 45 -3.57 -8.75 5.92
N LYS A 46 -2.99 -8.23 7.01
CA LYS A 46 -3.46 -7.13 7.86
C LYS A 46 -4.87 -6.68 7.48
N ALA A 47 -5.89 -7.35 8.03
CA ALA A 47 -7.22 -6.76 8.01
C ALA A 47 -7.02 -5.31 8.46
N PRO A 48 -7.31 -4.30 7.61
CA PRO A 48 -7.15 -2.93 8.03
C PRO A 48 -7.97 -2.82 9.31
N VAL A 49 -7.34 -2.44 10.42
CA VAL A 49 -8.07 -2.16 11.65
C VAL A 49 -9.14 -1.17 11.24
N ALA A 50 -10.39 -1.62 11.21
CA ALA A 50 -11.46 -0.84 10.62
C ALA A 50 -11.56 0.45 11.43
N LEU A 51 -11.19 1.57 10.83
CA LEU A 51 -11.25 2.85 11.50
C LEU A 51 -12.72 3.13 11.83
N THR A 52 -12.98 3.49 13.07
CA THR A 52 -14.30 3.99 13.45
C THR A 52 -14.60 5.26 12.68
N ARG A 53 -15.89 5.56 12.46
CA ARG A 53 -16.32 6.80 11.80
C ARG A 53 -15.72 8.05 12.48
N ALA A 54 -15.53 8.02 13.79
CA ALA A 54 -14.91 9.12 14.54
C ALA A 54 -13.41 9.29 14.18
N GLN A 55 -12.67 8.19 14.10
CA GLN A 55 -11.26 8.22 13.69
C GLN A 55 -11.11 8.71 12.25
N VAL A 56 -11.96 8.25 11.33
CA VAL A 56 -11.95 8.73 9.93
C VAL A 56 -12.22 10.24 9.86
N LYS A 57 -13.22 10.75 10.59
CA LYS A 57 -13.51 12.19 10.62
C LYS A 57 -12.34 13.00 11.18
N SER A 58 -11.67 12.48 12.20
CA SER A 58 -10.52 13.13 12.82
C SER A 58 -9.31 13.18 11.87
N ASP A 59 -9.05 12.09 11.14
CA ASP A 59 -8.00 12.01 10.12
C ASP A 59 -8.30 12.94 8.93
N LEU A 60 -9.57 13.00 8.49
CA LEU A 60 -10.03 13.94 7.46
C LEU A 60 -9.87 15.41 7.86
N ALA A 61 -10.06 15.75 9.15
CA ALA A 61 -9.84 17.11 9.63
C ALA A 61 -8.35 17.49 9.55
N ASP A 62 -7.45 16.60 9.98
CA ASP A 62 -6.00 16.82 9.87
C ASP A 62 -5.57 16.94 8.40
N TRP A 63 -6.14 16.10 7.53
CA TRP A 63 -5.93 16.13 6.08
C TRP A 63 -6.33 17.48 5.46
N GLN A 64 -7.49 18.02 5.87
CA GLN A 64 -7.95 19.34 5.41
C GLN A 64 -7.05 20.47 5.92
N VAL A 65 -6.68 20.45 7.21
CA VAL A 65 -5.81 21.46 7.83
C VAL A 65 -4.44 21.51 7.16
N ALA A 66 -3.91 20.35 6.76
CA ALA A 66 -2.64 20.24 6.06
C ALA A 66 -2.70 20.69 4.58
N GLY A 67 -3.88 21.05 4.06
CA GLY A 67 -4.07 21.45 2.66
C GLY A 67 -4.09 20.29 1.66
N MET A 68 -4.07 19.04 2.14
CA MET A 68 -4.02 17.85 1.27
C MET A 68 -5.26 17.70 0.39
N ALA A 69 -6.41 18.22 0.85
CA ALA A 69 -7.66 18.20 0.07
C ALA A 69 -7.57 18.96 -1.26
N GLY A 70 -6.72 19.99 -1.36
CA GLY A 70 -6.55 20.76 -2.59
C GLY A 70 -5.87 19.97 -3.71
N PHE A 71 -4.98 19.05 -3.36
CA PHE A 71 -4.26 18.21 -4.33
C PHE A 71 -5.13 17.12 -4.95
N TRP A 72 -6.15 16.67 -4.22
CA TRP A 72 -7.05 15.59 -4.64
C TRP A 72 -8.44 16.12 -5.02
N ALA A 73 -8.54 17.40 -5.35
CA ALA A 73 -9.78 18.02 -5.82
C ALA A 73 -9.99 17.69 -7.31
N GLY A 74 -10.96 16.83 -7.62
CA GLY A 74 -11.31 16.45 -8.99
C GLY A 74 -10.69 15.12 -9.42
N GLU A 75 -10.54 14.90 -10.73
CA GLU A 75 -10.10 13.62 -11.31
C GLU A 75 -8.59 13.56 -11.59
N GLN A 76 -7.85 14.66 -11.37
CA GLN A 76 -6.41 14.68 -11.58
C GLN A 76 -5.66 14.06 -10.40
N THR A 77 -4.76 13.14 -10.72
CA THR A 77 -3.75 12.66 -9.77
C THR A 77 -2.76 13.79 -9.51
N PRO A 78 -2.57 14.25 -8.27
CA PRO A 78 -1.58 15.28 -7.96
C PRO A 78 -0.17 14.78 -8.21
N ASP A 79 0.73 15.71 -8.54
CA ASP A 79 2.16 15.42 -8.57
C ASP A 79 2.69 15.22 -7.15
N THR A 80 2.87 13.95 -6.78
CA THR A 80 3.33 13.53 -5.46
C THR A 80 4.82 13.80 -5.22
N TYR A 81 5.58 14.16 -6.27
CA TYR A 81 6.99 14.53 -6.16
C TYR A 81 7.21 16.03 -5.99
N SER A 82 6.17 16.84 -6.22
CA SER A 82 6.25 18.29 -6.04
C SER A 82 6.56 18.69 -4.59
N ASP A 83 7.35 19.75 -4.43
CA ASP A 83 7.70 20.27 -3.09
C ASP A 83 6.45 20.67 -2.30
N ALA A 84 5.46 21.27 -2.98
CA ALA A 84 4.20 21.65 -2.37
C ALA A 84 3.43 20.45 -1.78
N TYR A 85 3.35 19.33 -2.52
CA TYR A 85 2.71 18.11 -2.04
C TYR A 85 3.48 17.52 -0.85
N ARG A 86 4.81 17.48 -0.93
CA ARG A 86 5.66 16.93 0.13
C ARG A 86 5.53 17.72 1.43
N THR A 87 5.57 19.05 1.36
CA THR A 87 5.41 19.92 2.54
C THR A 87 4.02 19.77 3.17
N ALA A 88 2.95 19.71 2.37
CA ALA A 88 1.60 19.46 2.86
C ALA A 88 1.49 18.07 3.53
N PHE A 89 2.07 17.05 2.90
CA PHE A 89 2.06 15.69 3.42
C PHE A 89 2.87 15.52 4.71
N GLU A 90 4.03 16.18 4.84
CA GLU A 90 4.80 16.24 6.08
C GLU A 90 4.00 16.88 7.21
N THR A 91 3.30 17.99 6.92
CA THR A 91 2.42 18.66 7.88
C THR A 91 1.29 17.75 8.35
N TYR A 92 0.65 17.04 7.41
CA TYR A 92 -0.37 16.02 7.72
C TYR A 92 0.18 14.92 8.63
N GLN A 93 1.36 14.38 8.34
CA GLN A 93 1.99 13.36 9.20
C GLN A 93 2.27 13.89 10.61
N MET A 94 2.73 15.14 10.74
CA MET A 94 2.95 15.75 12.05
C MET A 94 1.65 15.91 12.86
N LEU A 95 0.55 16.31 12.21
CA LEU A 95 -0.76 16.45 12.86
C LEU A 95 -1.30 15.09 13.31
N ARG A 96 -1.20 14.08 12.44
CA ARG A 96 -1.67 12.73 12.70
C ARG A 96 -0.90 12.03 13.82
N ASN A 97 0.41 12.26 13.92
CA ASN A 97 1.29 11.64 14.92
C ASN A 97 1.24 12.31 16.29
N LYS A 98 0.58 13.47 16.44
CA LYS A 98 0.38 14.16 17.72
C LYS A 98 -0.75 13.55 18.58
N LYS A 99 -1.47 12.57 18.06
CA LYS A 99 -2.57 11.86 18.74
C LYS A 99 -2.07 10.56 19.36
#